data_AF-A0A7S4QKK3-F1
#
_entry.id   AF-A0A7S4QKK3-F1
#
_cell.length_a   1.000
_cell.length_b   1.000
_cell.length_c   1.000
_cell.angle_alpha   90.00
_cell.angle_beta   90.00
_cell.angle_gamma   90.00
#
_symmetry.space_group_name_H-M   'P 1'
#
loop_
_entity.id
_entity.type
_entity.pdbx_description
1 polymer ?
#
loop_
_entity_poly.entity_id
_entity_poly.type
_entity_poly.pdbx_seq_one_letter_code
_entity_poly.pdbx_strand_id
1 'polypeptide(L)'
;MQVPIMMRNIHSSKVFIFTTIIGFVLITQQSIIHLIQTSESNVTVDNTSFSTRDSINNDTKLHNKVETYAPAPVEVAIMQNLIEWGWDKAERSVKGCSIWLDDKAEIYDSLHAFRAELKDYYEKVDSYINSVKNIMEVVREGITVVEQENLCKSLRIHPEGLNAVFPSKQLSKSSRTGYMEPLTTPMRHPDFCNNRKALMDMKYMVHDYEAMCLSLKSTSRIVLIDMGASLSFHRRDVVPIVHLLNEYKKFGFVFDHIYGFEITQQDPNEVYNDLLPEEFMSSYHWINVGVNATHGGKLNPLDSILRSFNEDDLVVVKLDVDTTSVEVPLAKQLLNDDSLNKLVDQFYFEHHVFMNEIAPWWGTSMEGSLKDTFDLFSALREKAVATHFWP
;
A
#
# COMPACT_ATOMS: atom_id res chain seq x y z
N MET A 1 -25.32 -43.14 13.81
CA MET A 1 -25.04 -42.74 15.22
C MET A 1 -25.56 -41.33 15.38
N GLN A 2 -26.75 -41.19 15.98
CA GLN A 2 -27.47 -39.92 16.15
C GLN A 2 -27.13 -39.32 17.51
N VAL A 3 -26.87 -38.01 17.57
CA VAL A 3 -26.76 -37.22 18.80
C VAL A 3 -27.44 -35.86 18.52
N PRO A 4 -28.17 -35.24 19.49
CA PRO A 4 -29.39 -34.51 19.19
C PRO A 4 -29.28 -32.97 19.24
N ILE A 5 -30.27 -32.34 18.62
CA ILE A 5 -30.55 -30.91 18.59
C ILE A 5 -31.14 -30.48 19.95
N MET A 6 -30.53 -29.49 20.60
CA MET A 6 -31.03 -28.87 21.83
C MET A 6 -31.49 -27.44 21.50
N MET A 7 -32.81 -27.24 21.42
CA MET A 7 -33.43 -25.92 21.41
C MET A 7 -33.41 -25.31 22.82
N ARG A 8 -33.07 -24.03 22.94
CA ARG A 8 -33.38 -23.21 24.11
C ARG A 8 -34.09 -21.93 23.68
N ASN A 9 -35.35 -21.82 24.09
CA ASN A 9 -36.14 -20.61 24.16
C ASN A 9 -35.66 -19.75 25.33
N ILE A 10 -35.49 -18.44 25.11
CA ILE A 10 -35.51 -17.44 26.18
C ILE A 10 -36.38 -16.27 25.71
N HIS A 11 -37.56 -16.15 26.32
CA HIS A 11 -38.36 -14.93 26.38
C HIS A 11 -37.79 -14.02 27.46
N SER A 12 -37.63 -12.73 27.16
CA SER A 12 -37.64 -11.68 28.19
C SER A 12 -38.11 -10.36 27.58
N SER A 13 -39.39 -10.07 27.78
CA SER A 13 -40.02 -8.78 27.53
C SER A 13 -39.46 -7.72 28.50
N LYS A 14 -38.99 -6.58 27.99
CA LYS A 14 -38.85 -5.36 28.78
C LYS A 14 -39.62 -4.23 28.10
N VAL A 15 -40.68 -3.82 28.80
CA VAL A 15 -41.51 -2.64 28.55
C VAL A 15 -40.67 -1.41 28.90
N PHE A 16 -40.46 -0.50 27.95
CA PHE A 16 -39.88 0.82 28.21
C PHE A 16 -40.98 1.88 28.08
N ILE A 17 -41.20 2.60 29.16
CA ILE A 17 -42.13 3.71 29.28
C ILE A 17 -41.45 4.96 28.71
N PHE A 18 -41.97 5.47 27.58
CA PHE A 18 -41.59 6.77 27.04
C PHE A 18 -42.29 7.87 27.84
N THR A 19 -41.51 8.71 28.52
CA THR A 19 -42.00 9.97 29.09
C THR A 19 -41.57 11.10 28.18
N THR A 20 -42.56 11.81 27.65
CA THR A 20 -42.48 12.98 26.79
C THR A 20 -41.93 14.19 27.56
N ILE A 21 -40.85 14.82 27.09
CA ILE A 21 -40.54 16.23 27.40
C ILE A 21 -40.30 16.96 26.08
N ILE A 22 -41.26 17.84 25.76
CA ILE A 22 -41.25 18.78 24.66
C ILE A 22 -40.41 19.98 25.11
N GLY A 23 -39.26 20.18 24.47
CA GLY A 23 -38.41 21.36 24.62
C GLY A 23 -38.32 22.10 23.30
N PHE A 24 -39.01 23.24 23.21
CA PHE A 24 -38.99 24.20 22.12
C PHE A 24 -37.56 24.70 21.82
N VAL A 25 -37.07 24.54 20.59
CA VAL A 25 -36.05 25.43 20.01
C VAL A 25 -36.45 25.74 18.56
N LEU A 26 -36.96 26.95 18.37
CA LEU A 26 -37.17 27.62 17.10
C LEU A 26 -35.86 28.36 16.76
N ILE A 27 -35.14 27.94 15.73
CA ILE A 27 -34.16 28.79 15.04
C ILE A 27 -34.46 28.76 13.55
N THR A 28 -34.79 29.94 13.06
CA THR A 28 -35.17 30.29 11.70
C THR A 28 -33.98 30.21 10.75
N GLN A 29 -34.08 29.43 9.66
CA GLN A 29 -33.21 29.56 8.49
C GLN A 29 -33.90 30.49 7.47
N GLN A 30 -33.32 31.66 7.26
CA GLN A 30 -33.60 32.52 6.12
C GLN A 30 -32.30 33.20 5.68
N SER A 31 -32.07 33.17 4.37
CA SER A 31 -31.23 34.10 3.58
C SER A 31 -29.72 33.84 3.49
N ILE A 32 -29.29 33.02 2.50
CA ILE A 32 -28.11 33.32 1.66
C ILE A 32 -28.41 32.89 0.21
N ILE A 33 -29.14 33.73 -0.53
CA ILE A 33 -29.13 33.78 -2.00
C ILE A 33 -29.04 35.25 -2.37
N HIS A 34 -27.81 35.74 -2.61
CA HIS A 34 -27.46 36.85 -3.51
C HIS A 34 -26.01 37.27 -3.23
N LEU A 35 -25.07 36.92 -4.13
CA LEU A 35 -23.94 37.77 -4.54
C LEU A 35 -23.04 37.01 -5.53
N ILE A 36 -23.49 36.87 -6.77
CA ILE A 36 -22.58 36.78 -7.91
C ILE A 36 -23.16 37.66 -9.02
N GLN A 37 -22.76 38.93 -9.03
CA GLN A 37 -22.84 39.79 -10.20
C GLN A 37 -21.60 40.68 -10.22
N THR A 38 -20.82 40.47 -11.30
CA THR A 38 -20.11 41.47 -12.10
C THR A 38 -19.08 42.35 -11.41
N SER A 39 -17.81 42.07 -11.70
CA SER A 39 -16.83 43.13 -11.96
C SER A 39 -15.94 42.72 -13.13
N GLU A 40 -16.36 43.10 -14.34
CA GLU A 40 -15.44 43.31 -15.46
C GLU A 40 -14.66 44.59 -15.17
N SER A 41 -13.35 44.45 -14.94
CA SER A 41 -12.43 45.57 -14.90
C SER A 41 -11.50 45.50 -16.10
N ASN A 42 -11.69 46.46 -17.02
CA ASN A 42 -10.80 46.79 -18.11
C ASN A 42 -9.37 47.02 -17.60
N VAL A 43 -8.43 46.18 -18.04
CA VAL A 43 -7.00 46.42 -17.85
C VAL A 43 -6.46 47.13 -19.10
N THR A 44 -6.10 48.39 -18.91
CA THR A 44 -5.30 49.19 -19.83
C THR A 44 -3.86 48.66 -19.87
N VAL A 45 -3.39 48.30 -21.06
CA VAL A 45 -2.02 47.87 -21.33
C VAL A 45 -1.13 49.09 -21.47
N ASP A 46 -0.28 49.35 -20.47
CA ASP A 46 0.82 50.32 -20.56
C ASP A 46 2.06 49.61 -21.11
N ASN A 47 2.46 50.02 -22.32
CA ASN A 47 3.73 49.66 -22.93
C ASN A 47 4.85 50.47 -22.30
N THR A 48 5.54 49.90 -21.31
CA THR A 48 6.83 50.41 -20.85
C THR A 48 7.93 49.39 -21.14
N SER A 49 8.84 49.82 -22.01
CA SER A 49 10.07 49.13 -22.36
C SER A 49 11.04 49.14 -21.18
N PHE A 50 11.23 47.96 -20.56
CA PHE A 50 12.29 47.77 -19.57
C PHE A 50 13.43 46.95 -20.17
N SER A 51 14.59 47.61 -20.24
CA SER A 51 15.86 47.08 -20.69
C SER A 51 16.64 46.49 -19.50
N THR A 52 17.44 45.47 -19.80
CA THR A 52 18.53 44.86 -19.01
C THR A 52 18.17 44.00 -17.79
N ARG A 53 18.45 42.69 -17.91
CA ARG A 53 19.48 41.97 -17.13
C ARG A 53 19.46 40.49 -17.52
N ASP A 54 20.43 40.10 -18.34
CA ASP A 54 20.84 38.71 -18.51
C ASP A 54 21.32 38.19 -17.16
N SER A 55 20.44 37.45 -16.49
CA SER A 55 20.74 36.74 -15.26
C SER A 55 20.85 35.25 -15.57
N ILE A 56 21.91 34.69 -15.01
CA ILE A 56 22.39 33.32 -15.08
C ILE A 56 21.24 32.34 -14.81
N ASN A 57 20.72 31.72 -15.86
CA ASN A 57 19.84 30.56 -15.80
C ASN A 57 20.63 29.36 -16.30
N ASN A 58 21.37 28.71 -15.41
CA ASN A 58 22.15 27.50 -15.74
C ASN A 58 21.95 26.35 -14.75
N ASP A 59 20.92 26.38 -13.90
CA ASP A 59 20.74 25.39 -12.82
C ASP A 59 19.44 24.57 -12.87
N THR A 60 18.77 24.49 -14.03
CA THR A 60 17.54 23.70 -14.20
C THR A 60 17.68 22.51 -15.16
N LYS A 61 18.92 22.07 -15.46
CA LYS A 61 19.16 20.72 -15.96
C LYS A 61 19.38 19.75 -14.79
N LEU A 62 18.47 19.76 -13.82
CA LEU A 62 18.34 18.62 -12.92
C LEU A 62 17.84 17.48 -13.79
N HIS A 63 18.76 16.57 -14.08
CA HIS A 63 18.58 15.44 -14.97
C HIS A 63 17.20 14.79 -14.78
N ASN A 64 16.49 14.57 -15.90
CA ASN A 64 15.56 13.44 -16.04
C ASN A 64 16.41 12.19 -15.85
N LYS A 65 16.73 11.86 -14.60
CA LYS A 65 17.38 10.61 -14.23
C LYS A 65 16.33 9.57 -14.56
N VAL A 66 16.54 8.89 -15.69
CA VAL A 66 15.68 7.81 -16.13
C VAL A 66 15.47 6.91 -14.93
N GLU A 67 14.23 6.76 -14.49
CA GLU A 67 13.91 5.87 -13.40
C GLU A 67 14.32 4.46 -13.84
N THR A 68 15.18 3.80 -13.07
CA THR A 68 15.66 2.48 -13.42
C THR A 68 15.17 1.49 -12.39
N TYR A 69 14.27 0.61 -12.83
CA TYR A 69 13.99 -0.64 -12.16
C TYR A 69 15.05 -1.68 -12.52
N ALA A 70 15.57 -2.35 -11.51
CA ALA A 70 16.50 -3.45 -11.61
C ALA A 70 15.91 -4.67 -10.88
N PRO A 71 15.30 -5.63 -11.59
CA PRO A 71 14.78 -6.84 -10.96
C PRO A 71 15.90 -7.69 -10.39
N ALA A 72 15.61 -8.42 -9.32
CA ALA A 72 16.50 -9.43 -8.76
C ALA A 72 16.83 -10.53 -9.78
N PRO A 73 18.00 -11.19 -9.69
CA PRO A 73 18.33 -12.32 -10.56
C PRO A 73 17.27 -13.43 -10.57
N VAL A 74 16.72 -13.79 -9.40
CA VAL A 74 15.65 -14.80 -9.31
C VAL A 74 14.35 -14.34 -9.97
N GLU A 75 14.02 -13.06 -9.87
CA GLU A 75 12.86 -12.48 -10.54
C GLU A 75 13.03 -12.54 -12.06
N VAL A 76 14.20 -12.17 -12.59
CA VAL A 76 14.51 -12.28 -14.03
C VAL A 76 14.34 -13.72 -14.52
N ALA A 77 14.90 -14.68 -13.80
CA ALA A 77 14.79 -16.09 -14.17
C ALA A 77 13.33 -16.57 -14.13
N ILE A 78 12.53 -16.14 -13.15
CA ILE A 78 11.09 -16.43 -13.10
C ILE A 78 10.38 -15.85 -14.32
N MET A 79 10.59 -14.57 -14.62
CA MET A 79 9.94 -13.89 -15.76
C MET A 79 10.24 -14.58 -17.10
N GLN A 80 11.45 -15.13 -17.26
CA GLN A 80 11.86 -15.83 -18.48
C GLN A 80 11.24 -17.22 -18.63
N ASN A 81 10.80 -17.85 -17.54
CA ASN A 81 10.34 -19.24 -17.52
C ASN A 81 8.83 -19.40 -17.27
N LEU A 82 8.06 -18.31 -17.18
CA LEU A 82 6.62 -18.33 -16.90
C LEU A 82 5.84 -19.31 -17.82
N ILE A 83 6.15 -19.32 -19.11
CA ILE A 83 5.47 -20.19 -20.10
C ILE A 83 5.93 -21.64 -19.93
N GLU A 84 7.23 -21.88 -19.75
CA GLU A 84 7.78 -23.23 -19.61
C GLU A 84 7.24 -23.94 -18.37
N TRP A 85 7.03 -23.19 -17.28
CA TRP A 85 6.42 -23.71 -16.05
C TRP A 85 4.89 -23.81 -16.12
N GLY A 86 4.28 -23.43 -17.24
CA GLY A 86 2.83 -23.46 -17.45
C GLY A 86 2.05 -22.43 -16.63
N TRP A 87 2.73 -21.36 -16.19
CA TRP A 87 2.15 -20.27 -15.39
C TRP A 87 1.39 -19.25 -16.24
N ASP A 88 1.41 -19.39 -17.56
CA ASP A 88 0.56 -18.69 -18.53
C ASP A 88 -0.88 -19.23 -18.58
N LYS A 89 -1.15 -20.36 -17.93
CA LYS A 89 -2.47 -20.99 -17.92
C LYS A 89 -3.31 -20.50 -16.75
N ALA A 90 -4.52 -20.05 -17.05
CA ALA A 90 -5.53 -19.70 -16.05
C ALA A 90 -6.24 -20.96 -15.51
N GLU A 91 -5.50 -21.83 -14.81
CA GLU A 91 -6.00 -23.12 -14.31
C GLU A 91 -5.65 -23.35 -12.83
N ARG A 92 -6.62 -23.87 -12.05
CA ARG A 92 -6.43 -24.20 -10.61
C ARG A 92 -5.36 -25.28 -10.36
N SER A 93 -4.96 -26.02 -11.39
CA SER A 93 -3.97 -27.09 -11.31
C SER A 93 -2.53 -26.56 -11.23
N VAL A 94 -2.30 -25.32 -11.68
CA VAL A 94 -0.99 -24.67 -11.73
C VAL A 94 -0.41 -24.54 -10.33
N LYS A 95 0.85 -24.97 -10.17
CA LYS A 95 1.55 -24.98 -8.88
C LYS A 95 2.59 -23.88 -8.85
N GLY A 96 2.43 -22.92 -7.95
CA GLY A 96 3.44 -21.87 -7.72
C GLY A 96 4.59 -22.36 -6.84
N CYS A 97 4.35 -23.30 -5.92
CA CYS A 97 5.35 -23.76 -4.97
C CYS A 97 6.37 -24.76 -5.54
N SER A 98 6.22 -25.21 -6.79
CA SER A 98 7.11 -26.19 -7.40
C SER A 98 8.58 -25.73 -7.38
N ILE A 99 8.85 -24.47 -7.72
CA ILE A 99 10.22 -23.91 -7.76
C ILE A 99 10.89 -23.84 -6.38
N TRP A 100 10.12 -23.86 -5.30
CA TRP A 100 10.63 -23.85 -3.92
C TRP A 100 10.89 -25.25 -3.37
N LEU A 101 10.27 -26.27 -3.98
CA LEU A 101 10.27 -27.66 -3.50
C LEU A 101 11.14 -28.58 -4.35
N ASP A 102 11.44 -28.20 -5.59
CA ASP A 102 12.29 -28.96 -6.50
C ASP A 102 13.76 -28.54 -6.37
N ASP A 103 14.57 -29.36 -5.69
CA ASP A 103 16.00 -29.14 -5.50
C ASP A 103 16.82 -29.19 -6.80
N LYS A 104 16.19 -29.53 -7.93
CA LYS A 104 16.79 -29.50 -9.26
C LYS A 104 16.43 -28.25 -10.06
N ALA A 105 15.54 -27.39 -9.56
CA ALA A 105 15.23 -26.13 -10.23
C ALA A 105 16.49 -25.24 -10.25
N GLU A 106 16.79 -24.62 -11.40
CA GLU A 106 17.99 -23.80 -11.59
C GLU A 106 18.10 -22.66 -10.56
N ILE A 107 16.95 -22.14 -10.11
CA ILE A 107 16.87 -21.04 -9.14
C ILE A 107 16.73 -21.49 -7.69
N TYR A 108 16.74 -22.80 -7.40
CA TYR A 108 16.46 -23.34 -6.06
C TYR A 108 17.40 -22.75 -5.00
N ASP A 109 18.72 -22.79 -5.23
CA ASP A 109 19.70 -22.29 -4.27
C ASP A 109 19.54 -20.79 -4.00
N SER A 110 19.26 -20.00 -5.04
CA SER A 110 19.02 -18.55 -4.93
C SER A 110 17.76 -18.24 -4.11
N LEU A 111 16.68 -18.99 -4.33
CA LEU A 111 15.43 -18.87 -3.58
C LEU A 111 15.64 -19.20 -2.10
N HIS A 112 16.34 -20.29 -1.79
CA HIS A 112 16.58 -20.69 -0.39
C HIS A 112 17.60 -19.80 0.33
N ALA A 113 18.57 -19.22 -0.40
CA ALA A 113 19.43 -18.18 0.14
C ALA A 113 18.60 -16.93 0.53
N PHE A 114 17.77 -16.44 -0.39
CA PHE A 114 16.88 -15.30 -0.11
C PHE A 114 15.93 -15.58 1.07
N ARG A 115 15.34 -16.77 1.13
CA ARG A 115 14.47 -17.19 2.25
C ARG A 115 15.19 -17.18 3.59
N ALA A 116 16.45 -17.63 3.64
CA ALA A 116 17.25 -17.60 4.86
C ALA A 116 17.57 -16.16 5.29
N GLU A 117 17.89 -15.29 4.32
CA GLU A 117 18.16 -13.87 4.54
C GLU A 117 16.91 -13.10 4.99
N LEU A 118 15.72 -13.43 4.46
CA LEU A 118 14.46 -12.85 4.94
C LEU A 118 14.26 -13.08 6.44
N LYS A 119 14.60 -14.27 6.93
CA LYS A 119 14.50 -14.56 8.37
C LYS A 119 15.42 -13.64 9.18
N ASP A 120 16.68 -13.45 8.75
CA ASP A 120 17.61 -12.52 9.42
C ASP A 120 17.11 -11.07 9.33
N TYR A 121 16.60 -10.65 8.17
CA TYR A 121 15.97 -9.34 7.97
C TYR A 121 14.87 -9.08 9.00
N TYR A 122 13.91 -10.01 9.15
CA TYR A 122 12.81 -9.81 10.07
C TYR A 122 13.18 -9.92 11.55
N GLU A 123 14.18 -10.73 11.89
CA GLU A 123 14.74 -10.70 13.25
C GLU A 123 15.33 -9.31 13.57
N LYS A 124 15.95 -8.64 12.59
CA LYS A 124 16.42 -7.25 12.74
C LYS A 124 15.28 -6.24 12.77
N VAL A 125 14.27 -6.36 11.90
CA VAL A 125 13.08 -5.48 11.94
C VAL A 125 12.34 -5.61 13.26
N ASP A 126 12.20 -6.82 13.80
CA ASP A 126 11.54 -7.07 15.08
C ASP A 126 12.32 -6.47 16.25
N SER A 127 13.65 -6.56 16.21
CA SER A 127 14.54 -6.01 17.25
C SER A 127 14.90 -4.54 17.05
N TYR A 128 14.51 -3.93 15.94
CA TYR A 128 14.79 -2.53 15.64
C TYR A 128 14.07 -1.62 16.64
N ILE A 129 14.86 -0.81 17.35
CA ILE A 129 14.38 0.20 18.29
C ILE A 129 14.68 1.56 17.69
N ASN A 130 13.66 2.20 17.15
CA ASN A 130 13.79 3.55 16.63
C ASN A 130 13.86 4.56 17.77
N SER A 131 14.83 5.47 17.69
CA SER A 131 14.93 6.61 18.60
C SER A 131 14.02 7.78 18.17
N VAL A 132 13.64 7.84 16.88
CA VAL A 132 12.81 8.91 16.32
C VAL A 132 11.37 8.45 16.21
N LYS A 133 10.48 9.05 17.01
CA LYS A 133 9.05 8.68 17.00
C LYS A 133 8.35 9.07 15.70
N ASN A 134 8.71 10.20 15.12
CA ASN A 134 8.10 10.76 13.92
C ASN A 134 9.18 11.49 13.11
N ILE A 135 9.57 10.92 11.96
CA ILE A 135 10.63 11.51 11.13
C ILE A 135 10.19 12.84 10.51
N MET A 136 8.90 13.02 10.26
CA MET A 136 8.38 14.24 9.64
C MET A 136 8.44 15.44 10.58
N GLU A 137 8.43 15.25 11.91
CA GLU A 137 8.67 16.34 12.85
C GLU A 137 10.07 16.94 12.63
N VAL A 138 11.08 16.08 12.51
CA VAL A 138 12.47 16.50 12.28
C VAL A 138 12.64 17.09 10.88
N VAL A 139 12.08 16.46 9.84
CA VAL A 139 12.19 16.96 8.46
C VAL A 139 11.48 18.31 8.28
N ARG A 140 10.34 18.54 8.96
CA ARG A 140 9.58 19.81 8.91
C ARG A 140 10.30 20.97 9.61
N GLU A 141 11.21 20.70 10.55
CA GLU A 141 12.05 21.73 11.19
C GLU A 141 13.07 22.37 10.22
N GLY A 142 13.17 21.87 8.98
CA GLY A 142 14.02 22.46 7.95
C GLY A 142 15.49 22.10 8.12
N ILE A 143 15.76 20.86 8.53
CA ILE A 143 17.12 20.31 8.65
C ILE A 143 17.88 20.39 7.32
N THR A 144 19.20 20.47 7.43
CA THR A 144 20.10 20.44 6.28
C THR A 144 20.08 19.07 5.59
N VAL A 145 20.51 19.02 4.32
CA VAL A 145 20.63 17.76 3.56
C VAL A 145 21.49 16.72 4.30
N VAL A 146 22.57 17.15 4.94
CA VAL A 146 23.47 16.26 5.70
C VAL A 146 22.78 15.71 6.95
N GLU A 147 21.99 16.52 7.64
CA GLU A 147 21.21 16.08 8.79
C GLU A 147 20.11 15.09 8.38
N GLN A 148 19.42 15.35 7.26
CA GLN A 148 18.44 14.41 6.71
C GLN A 148 19.10 13.10 6.32
N GLU A 149 20.26 13.11 5.65
CA GLU A 149 20.99 11.88 5.36
C GLU A 149 21.34 11.10 6.62
N ASN A 150 21.77 11.77 7.70
CA ASN A 150 22.10 11.11 8.95
C ASN A 150 20.85 10.54 9.64
N LEU A 151 19.73 11.27 9.62
CA LEU A 151 18.43 10.80 10.06
C LEU A 151 18.03 9.54 9.29
N CYS A 152 18.06 9.56 7.97
CA CYS A 152 17.64 8.42 7.15
C CYS A 152 18.58 7.22 7.27
N LYS A 153 19.91 7.44 7.40
CA LYS A 153 20.87 6.37 7.71
C LYS A 153 20.59 5.69 9.05
N SER A 154 19.99 6.39 10.01
CA SER A 154 19.60 5.80 11.29
C SER A 154 18.44 4.81 11.17
N LEU A 155 17.65 4.90 10.08
CA LEU A 155 16.53 3.98 9.79
C LEU A 155 17.00 2.65 9.18
N ARG A 156 18.29 2.49 8.92
CA ARG A 156 18.85 1.23 8.44
C ARG A 156 18.77 0.16 9.53
N ILE A 157 18.27 -1.00 9.17
CA ILE A 157 18.34 -2.21 10.02
C ILE A 157 19.75 -2.81 10.13
N HIS A 158 20.68 -2.38 9.26
CA HIS A 158 22.08 -2.78 9.27
C HIS A 158 22.97 -1.58 8.88
N PRO A 159 24.14 -1.35 9.52
CA PRO A 159 24.99 -0.19 9.24
C PRO A 159 25.37 -0.02 7.75
N GLU A 160 25.58 -1.13 7.06
CA GLU A 160 25.92 -1.19 5.62
C GLU A 160 24.70 -1.24 4.68
N GLY A 161 23.49 -1.06 5.21
CA GLY A 161 22.23 -1.10 4.47
C GLY A 161 21.75 -2.52 4.13
N LEU A 162 20.70 -2.60 3.30
CA LEU A 162 20.03 -3.88 2.97
C LEU A 162 20.92 -4.86 2.22
N ASN A 163 21.91 -4.39 1.44
CA ASN A 163 22.85 -5.26 0.73
C ASN A 163 23.67 -6.17 1.66
N ALA A 164 23.91 -5.75 2.90
CA ALA A 164 24.62 -6.57 3.88
C ALA A 164 23.70 -7.58 4.57
N VAL A 165 22.39 -7.32 4.61
CA VAL A 165 21.37 -8.27 5.08
C VAL A 165 21.06 -9.32 4.02
N PHE A 166 21.14 -8.94 2.74
CA PHE A 166 20.87 -9.81 1.60
C PHE A 166 22.13 -10.02 0.72
N PRO A 167 23.17 -10.71 1.22
CA PRO A 167 24.41 -10.93 0.47
C PRO A 167 24.22 -11.76 -0.82
N SER A 168 23.13 -12.52 -0.94
CA SER A 168 22.73 -13.23 -2.17
C SER A 168 22.35 -12.30 -3.33
N LYS A 169 22.13 -11.00 -3.06
CA LYS A 169 21.69 -9.98 -4.02
C LYS A 169 20.38 -10.32 -4.73
N GLN A 170 19.45 -10.96 -4.01
CA GLN A 170 18.13 -11.31 -4.53
C GLN A 170 17.05 -10.25 -4.28
N LEU A 171 17.42 -9.03 -3.90
CA LEU A 171 16.48 -7.91 -3.84
C LEU A 171 16.34 -7.24 -5.21
N SER A 172 15.11 -6.88 -5.56
CA SER A 172 14.82 -5.96 -6.66
C SER A 172 15.04 -4.53 -6.18
N LYS A 173 15.28 -3.59 -7.10
CA LYS A 173 15.57 -2.20 -6.76
C LYS A 173 14.94 -1.23 -7.74
N SER A 174 14.31 -0.19 -7.23
CA SER A 174 13.91 1.01 -7.99
C SER A 174 14.75 2.20 -7.56
N SER A 175 15.04 3.10 -8.50
CA SER A 175 15.75 4.35 -8.19
C SER A 175 14.97 5.28 -7.28
N ARG A 176 13.64 5.16 -7.24
CA ARG A 176 12.75 6.02 -6.45
C ARG A 176 12.49 5.46 -5.05
N THR A 177 12.18 4.17 -4.97
CA THR A 177 11.64 3.54 -3.76
C THR A 177 12.66 2.65 -3.03
N GLY A 178 13.87 2.49 -3.57
CA GLY A 178 14.92 1.69 -2.95
C GLY A 178 14.80 0.20 -3.25
N TYR A 179 15.28 -0.64 -2.34
CA TYR A 179 15.16 -2.09 -2.46
C TYR A 179 13.78 -2.62 -2.05
N MET A 180 13.39 -3.73 -2.67
CA MET A 180 12.18 -4.49 -2.38
C MET A 180 12.40 -5.99 -2.63
N GLU A 181 11.51 -6.83 -2.10
CA GLU A 181 11.58 -8.27 -2.32
C GLU A 181 11.40 -8.63 -3.81
N PRO A 182 12.01 -9.73 -4.29
CA PRO A 182 11.77 -10.20 -5.64
C PRO A 182 10.32 -10.66 -5.81
N LEU A 183 9.76 -10.46 -7.01
CA LEU A 183 8.49 -11.11 -7.34
C LEU A 183 8.71 -12.62 -7.38
N THR A 184 8.06 -13.35 -6.48
CA THR A 184 8.13 -14.80 -6.39
C THR A 184 6.77 -15.40 -6.06
N THR A 185 6.55 -16.64 -6.49
CA THR A 185 5.48 -17.47 -5.93
C THR A 185 5.83 -17.81 -4.48
N PRO A 186 4.87 -18.22 -3.63
CA PRO A 186 3.44 -18.32 -3.89
C PRO A 186 2.69 -17.00 -3.65
N MET A 187 3.28 -15.83 -3.92
CA MET A 187 2.65 -14.53 -3.66
C MET A 187 2.25 -14.34 -2.18
N ARG A 188 3.01 -15.01 -1.31
CA ARG A 188 2.91 -15.05 0.15
C ARG A 188 4.31 -15.29 0.69
N HIS A 189 4.42 -15.40 2.01
CA HIS A 189 5.64 -15.83 2.66
C HIS A 189 6.15 -17.16 2.05
N PRO A 190 7.45 -17.30 1.68
CA PRO A 190 8.01 -18.52 1.09
C PRO A 190 7.76 -19.79 1.91
N ASP A 191 7.81 -19.68 3.25
CA ASP A 191 7.44 -20.77 4.17
C ASP A 191 6.03 -21.33 3.94
N PHE A 192 5.11 -20.60 3.32
CA PHE A 192 3.77 -21.10 2.99
C PHE A 192 3.81 -22.41 2.20
N CYS A 193 4.79 -22.57 1.31
CA CYS A 193 4.98 -23.79 0.52
C CYS A 193 5.24 -25.05 1.36
N ASN A 194 5.75 -24.88 2.60
CA ASN A 194 6.05 -25.97 3.53
C ASN A 194 5.17 -25.93 4.80
N ASN A 195 4.56 -24.78 5.09
CA ASN A 195 3.85 -24.50 6.32
C ASN A 195 2.68 -23.54 6.05
N ARG A 196 1.47 -24.09 5.93
CA ARG A 196 0.24 -23.32 5.70
C ARG A 196 -0.07 -22.25 6.75
N LYS A 197 0.58 -22.28 7.93
CA LYS A 197 0.42 -21.21 8.93
C LYS A 197 1.01 -19.88 8.48
N ALA A 198 1.95 -19.90 7.53
CA ALA A 198 2.56 -18.71 6.96
C ALA A 198 1.70 -18.03 5.88
N LEU A 199 0.43 -18.47 5.69
CA LEU A 199 -0.47 -17.90 4.68
C LEU A 199 -0.67 -16.38 4.86
N MET A 200 -0.95 -15.94 6.09
CA MET A 200 -1.16 -14.52 6.41
C MET A 200 0.09 -13.86 6.98
N ASP A 201 1.24 -14.53 6.89
CA ASP A 201 2.48 -14.00 7.44
C ASP A 201 3.03 -12.96 6.47
N MET A 202 3.11 -11.71 6.91
CA MET A 202 3.62 -10.59 6.10
C MET A 202 5.14 -10.48 6.13
N LYS A 203 5.83 -11.38 6.85
CA LYS A 203 7.29 -11.39 7.00
C LYS A 203 8.04 -11.87 5.74
N TYR A 204 7.69 -11.32 4.59
CA TYR A 204 8.40 -11.47 3.32
C TYR A 204 8.49 -10.16 2.50
N MET A 205 7.76 -9.11 2.90
CA MET A 205 7.80 -7.78 2.29
C MET A 205 9.03 -6.98 2.75
N VAL A 206 9.88 -6.56 1.83
CA VAL A 206 11.08 -5.80 2.18
C VAL A 206 10.87 -4.32 1.86
N HIS A 207 11.03 -3.46 2.86
CA HIS A 207 11.00 -2.00 2.70
C HIS A 207 12.38 -1.39 2.92
N ASP A 208 12.74 -0.45 2.06
CA ASP A 208 13.93 0.39 2.19
C ASP A 208 13.58 1.73 2.84
N TYR A 209 13.37 1.68 4.16
CA TYR A 209 12.99 2.85 4.96
C TYR A 209 14.00 4.00 4.89
N GLU A 210 15.29 3.72 4.62
CA GLU A 210 16.28 4.76 4.35
C GLU A 210 15.95 5.49 3.04
N ALA A 211 15.75 4.75 1.94
CA ALA A 211 15.44 5.35 0.65
C ALA A 211 14.13 6.16 0.70
N MET A 212 13.10 5.63 1.36
CA MET A 212 11.84 6.34 1.59
C MET A 212 12.03 7.64 2.40
N CYS A 213 12.90 7.64 3.41
CA CYS A 213 13.17 8.85 4.20
C CYS A 213 13.93 9.91 3.38
N LEU A 214 14.85 9.47 2.51
CA LEU A 214 15.64 10.37 1.66
C LEU A 214 14.79 11.07 0.59
N SER A 215 13.63 10.52 0.21
CA SER A 215 12.72 11.17 -0.73
C SER A 215 11.84 12.24 -0.09
N LEU A 216 11.72 12.26 1.24
CA LEU A 216 10.86 13.21 1.96
C LEU A 216 11.40 14.63 1.88
N LYS A 217 10.48 15.59 1.82
CA LYS A 217 10.70 17.02 1.93
C LYS A 217 9.96 17.56 3.15
N SER A 218 10.30 18.77 3.57
CA SER A 218 9.59 19.45 4.68
C SER A 218 8.09 19.66 4.41
N THR A 219 7.66 19.63 3.15
CA THR A 219 6.26 19.76 2.74
C THR A 219 5.56 18.43 2.48
N SER A 220 6.26 17.30 2.55
CA SER A 220 5.69 15.98 2.26
C SER A 220 4.60 15.62 3.25
N ARG A 221 3.62 14.87 2.76
CA ARG A 221 2.63 14.12 3.54
C ARG A 221 2.91 12.64 3.41
N ILE A 222 2.57 11.88 4.44
CA ILE A 222 2.60 10.41 4.43
C ILE A 222 1.16 9.91 4.44
N VAL A 223 0.77 9.19 3.39
CA VAL A 223 -0.63 8.87 3.11
C VAL A 223 -0.81 7.39 2.83
N LEU A 224 -1.87 6.80 3.37
CA LEU A 224 -2.33 5.46 3.03
C LEU A 224 -3.73 5.52 2.42
N ILE A 225 -3.92 4.85 1.28
CA ILE A 225 -5.23 4.59 0.67
C ILE A 225 -5.46 3.07 0.75
N ASP A 226 -6.34 2.65 1.65
CA ASP A 226 -6.68 1.25 1.91
C ASP A 226 -8.03 0.93 1.26
N MET A 227 -8.00 0.18 0.16
CA MET A 227 -9.18 -0.31 -0.54
C MET A 227 -9.50 -1.73 -0.08
N GLY A 228 -10.61 -1.87 0.63
CA GLY A 228 -11.04 -3.08 1.36
C GLY A 228 -10.46 -3.11 2.77
N ALA A 229 -10.82 -2.07 3.52
CA ALA A 229 -10.26 -1.72 4.82
C ALA A 229 -10.88 -2.52 5.98
N SER A 230 -11.16 -3.80 5.77
CA SER A 230 -11.80 -4.64 6.79
C SER A 230 -10.93 -4.74 8.05
N LEU A 231 -11.41 -4.17 9.15
CA LEU A 231 -10.75 -4.26 10.47
C LEU A 231 -11.24 -5.46 11.28
N SER A 232 -12.34 -6.08 10.88
CA SER A 232 -12.94 -7.23 11.57
C SER A 232 -12.39 -8.54 11.02
N PHE A 233 -11.11 -8.82 11.24
CA PHE A 233 -10.47 -10.03 10.72
C PHE A 233 -10.66 -11.23 11.67
N HIS A 234 -11.17 -12.33 11.13
CA HIS A 234 -11.48 -13.63 11.78
C HIS A 234 -10.80 -13.96 13.12
N ARG A 235 -11.28 -13.44 14.27
CA ARG A 235 -10.89 -13.86 15.64
C ARG A 235 -9.37 -14.02 15.89
N ARG A 236 -8.53 -13.37 15.11
CA ARG A 236 -7.07 -13.42 15.24
C ARG A 236 -6.61 -12.13 15.89
N ASP A 237 -5.52 -12.22 16.65
CA ASP A 237 -4.99 -11.11 17.43
C ASP A 237 -4.34 -10.00 16.57
N VAL A 238 -4.19 -10.21 15.25
CA VAL A 238 -3.52 -9.25 14.35
C VAL A 238 -4.29 -9.10 13.04
N VAL A 239 -4.72 -7.87 12.77
CA VAL A 239 -5.29 -7.45 11.49
C VAL A 239 -4.13 -7.05 10.55
N PRO A 240 -4.02 -7.59 9.31
CA PRO A 240 -2.89 -7.34 8.42
C PRO A 240 -2.59 -5.85 8.19
N ILE A 241 -3.61 -5.01 7.98
CA ILE A 241 -3.40 -3.57 7.79
C ILE A 241 -2.83 -2.89 9.05
N VAL A 242 -3.26 -3.31 10.24
CA VAL A 242 -2.71 -2.81 11.51
C VAL A 242 -1.26 -3.25 11.69
N HIS A 243 -0.90 -4.45 11.22
CA HIS A 243 0.50 -4.89 11.20
C HIS A 243 1.35 -3.96 10.32
N LEU A 244 0.91 -3.66 9.10
CA LEU A 244 1.59 -2.74 8.20
C LEU A 244 1.77 -1.35 8.82
N LEU A 245 0.69 -0.78 9.36
CA LEU A 245 0.72 0.55 10.01
C LEU A 245 1.72 0.60 11.17
N ASN A 246 1.76 -0.45 11.98
CA ASN A 246 2.70 -0.56 13.08
C ASN A 246 4.15 -0.70 12.62
N GLU A 247 4.40 -1.36 11.49
CA GLU A 247 5.74 -1.46 10.93
C GLU A 247 6.24 -0.10 10.44
N TYR A 248 5.44 0.64 9.65
CA TYR A 248 5.79 2.01 9.22
C TYR A 248 6.04 2.92 10.43
N LYS A 249 5.15 2.88 11.43
CA LYS A 249 5.31 3.63 12.69
C LYS A 249 6.58 3.25 13.43
N LYS A 250 6.97 1.96 13.43
CA LYS A 250 8.24 1.51 14.04
C LYS A 250 9.43 2.24 13.42
N PHE A 251 9.42 2.49 12.11
CA PHE A 251 10.46 3.28 11.43
C PHE A 251 10.19 4.80 11.42
N GLY A 252 9.24 5.28 12.23
CA GLY A 252 8.94 6.69 12.43
C GLY A 252 8.11 7.32 11.30
N PHE A 253 7.58 6.53 10.37
CA PHE A 253 6.64 6.96 9.36
C PHE A 253 5.23 6.98 9.95
N VAL A 254 4.82 8.15 10.45
CA VAL A 254 3.47 8.38 10.96
C VAL A 254 2.61 8.94 9.83
N PHE A 255 1.54 8.22 9.47
CA PHE A 255 0.62 8.66 8.43
C PHE A 255 -0.16 9.91 8.85
N ASP A 256 -0.12 10.95 8.01
CA ASP A 256 -0.95 12.14 8.16
C ASP A 256 -2.43 11.80 7.83
N HIS A 257 -2.65 10.93 6.84
CA HIS A 257 -3.97 10.48 6.42
C HIS A 257 -4.00 8.99 6.09
N ILE A 258 -5.02 8.28 6.57
CA ILE A 258 -5.34 6.90 6.20
C ILE A 258 -6.79 6.88 5.69
N TYR A 259 -7.00 6.64 4.40
CA TYR A 259 -8.34 6.56 3.80
C TYR A 259 -8.74 5.10 3.66
N GLY A 260 -9.62 4.62 4.55
CA GLY A 260 -10.09 3.24 4.54
C GLY A 260 -11.46 3.10 3.87
N PHE A 261 -11.51 2.38 2.75
CA PHE A 261 -12.74 2.07 2.03
C PHE A 261 -13.22 0.65 2.34
N GLU A 262 -14.45 0.51 2.80
CA GLU A 262 -15.05 -0.80 3.07
C GLU A 262 -16.50 -0.84 2.57
N ILE A 263 -16.82 -1.89 1.80
CA ILE A 263 -18.16 -2.06 1.22
C ILE A 263 -19.16 -2.63 2.23
N THR A 264 -18.67 -3.44 3.18
CA THR A 264 -19.46 -4.05 4.24
C THR A 264 -19.83 -3.00 5.26
N GLN A 265 -21.12 -2.80 5.51
CA GLN A 265 -21.56 -1.81 6.48
C GLN A 265 -21.06 -2.17 7.90
N GLN A 266 -20.41 -1.22 8.56
CA GLN A 266 -19.96 -1.33 9.95
C GLN A 266 -20.38 -0.08 10.73
N ASP A 267 -20.71 -0.24 12.02
CA ASP A 267 -21.01 0.89 12.89
C ASP A 267 -19.72 1.71 13.10
N PRO A 268 -19.70 3.02 12.77
CA PRO A 268 -18.54 3.86 13.05
C PRO A 268 -18.09 3.80 14.52
N ASN A 269 -19.01 3.61 15.47
CA ASN A 269 -18.62 3.45 16.87
C ASN A 269 -17.80 2.19 17.12
N GLU A 270 -18.13 1.07 16.47
CA GLU A 270 -17.37 -0.17 16.56
C GLU A 270 -15.99 0.01 15.91
N VAL A 271 -15.95 0.64 14.74
CA VAL A 271 -14.70 0.95 14.03
C VAL A 271 -13.76 1.78 14.90
N TYR A 272 -14.21 2.93 15.41
CA TYR A 272 -13.32 3.87 16.10
C TYR A 272 -13.06 3.52 17.58
N ASN A 273 -13.96 2.82 18.26
CA ASN A 273 -13.78 2.51 19.69
C ASN A 273 -13.30 1.08 19.96
N ASP A 274 -13.63 0.12 19.10
CA ASP A 274 -13.39 -1.30 19.38
C ASP A 274 -12.34 -1.93 18.46
N LEU A 275 -12.23 -1.48 17.20
CA LEU A 275 -11.39 -2.13 16.18
C LEU A 275 -10.10 -1.36 15.85
N LEU A 276 -10.19 -0.03 15.68
CA LEU A 276 -9.05 0.80 15.29
C LEU A 276 -8.16 1.12 16.51
N PRO A 277 -6.85 0.85 16.46
CA PRO A 277 -5.93 1.29 17.51
C PRO A 277 -5.96 2.81 17.69
N GLU A 278 -5.98 3.26 18.95
CA GLU A 278 -6.17 4.67 19.34
C GLU A 278 -5.16 5.61 18.66
N GLU A 279 -3.93 5.16 18.46
CA GLU A 279 -2.88 5.96 17.81
C GLU A 279 -3.15 6.34 16.35
N PHE A 280 -4.04 5.63 15.65
CA PHE A 280 -4.38 5.92 14.25
C PHE A 280 -5.68 6.72 14.14
N MET A 281 -6.43 6.88 15.24
CA MET A 281 -7.75 7.50 15.24
C MET A 281 -7.75 8.91 14.63
N SER A 282 -6.71 9.72 14.88
CA SER A 282 -6.65 11.08 14.36
C SER A 282 -6.33 11.19 12.87
N SER A 283 -5.70 10.18 12.28
CA SER A 283 -5.34 10.17 10.86
C SER A 283 -6.30 9.32 10.01
N TYR A 284 -7.14 8.50 10.63
CA TYR A 284 -8.00 7.54 9.95
C TYR A 284 -9.33 8.16 9.50
N HIS A 285 -9.63 8.00 8.21
CA HIS A 285 -10.84 8.43 7.53
C HIS A 285 -11.62 7.19 7.09
N TRP A 286 -12.62 6.78 7.87
CA TRP A 286 -13.49 5.66 7.52
C TRP A 286 -14.51 6.05 6.44
N ILE A 287 -14.47 5.36 5.30
CA ILE A 287 -15.35 5.59 4.16
C ILE A 287 -16.10 4.29 3.86
N ASN A 288 -17.27 4.13 4.47
CA ASN A 288 -18.06 2.90 4.38
C ASN A 288 -18.87 2.78 3.07
N VAL A 289 -18.16 2.83 1.95
CA VAL A 289 -18.69 2.61 0.60
C VAL A 289 -17.68 1.79 -0.20
N GLY A 290 -18.19 0.92 -1.08
CA GLY A 290 -17.33 0.22 -2.03
C GLY A 290 -16.67 1.17 -3.02
N VAL A 291 -15.44 0.85 -3.41
CA VAL A 291 -14.73 1.55 -4.48
C VAL A 291 -15.28 1.14 -5.84
N ASN A 292 -15.08 1.97 -6.86
CA ASN A 292 -15.36 1.61 -8.24
C ASN A 292 -14.15 1.89 -9.13
N ALA A 293 -14.09 1.20 -10.27
CA ALA A 293 -13.00 1.36 -11.23
C ALA A 293 -13.36 2.27 -12.42
N THR A 294 -14.36 3.14 -12.29
CA THR A 294 -14.73 4.05 -13.39
C THR A 294 -13.83 5.28 -13.33
N HIS A 295 -13.14 5.59 -14.42
CA HIS A 295 -12.36 6.83 -14.54
C HIS A 295 -13.23 8.07 -14.32
N GLY A 296 -12.75 9.01 -13.53
CA GLY A 296 -13.47 10.20 -13.09
C GLY A 296 -14.63 9.91 -12.12
N GLY A 297 -14.79 8.66 -11.70
CA GLY A 297 -15.83 8.24 -10.77
C GLY A 297 -15.58 8.77 -9.36
N LYS A 298 -16.61 9.28 -8.69
CA LYS A 298 -16.50 9.82 -7.32
C LYS A 298 -15.96 8.81 -6.31
N LEU A 299 -16.24 7.52 -6.52
CA LEU A 299 -15.79 6.42 -5.66
C LEU A 299 -14.59 5.65 -6.25
N ASN A 300 -13.87 6.24 -7.22
CA ASN A 300 -12.57 5.74 -7.67
C ASN A 300 -11.49 6.48 -6.87
N PRO A 301 -10.83 5.86 -5.87
CA PRO A 301 -9.88 6.54 -5.00
C PRO A 301 -8.65 7.09 -5.75
N LEU A 302 -8.29 6.50 -6.89
CA LEU A 302 -7.20 6.99 -7.73
C LEU A 302 -7.52 8.36 -8.35
N ASP A 303 -8.79 8.63 -8.64
CA ASP A 303 -9.20 9.93 -9.18
C ASP A 303 -9.66 10.90 -8.08
N SER A 304 -10.38 10.41 -7.07
CA SER A 304 -11.00 11.27 -6.05
C SER A 304 -10.09 11.66 -4.89
N ILE A 305 -9.06 10.85 -4.59
CA ILE A 305 -8.16 11.06 -3.46
C ILE A 305 -6.72 11.24 -3.95
N LEU A 306 -6.19 10.29 -4.72
CA LEU A 306 -4.78 10.27 -5.09
C LEU A 306 -4.33 11.55 -5.82
N ARG A 307 -5.20 12.11 -6.69
CA ARG A 307 -4.93 13.37 -7.42
C ARG A 307 -4.83 14.63 -6.55
N SER A 308 -5.15 14.55 -5.26
CA SER A 308 -4.92 15.63 -4.29
C SER A 308 -3.50 15.64 -3.68
N PHE A 309 -2.71 14.62 -4.02
CA PHE A 309 -1.31 14.46 -3.65
C PHE A 309 -0.38 14.83 -4.80
N ASN A 310 0.90 15.01 -4.48
CA ASN A 310 1.94 15.36 -5.43
C ASN A 310 3.15 14.41 -5.27
N GLU A 311 4.09 14.47 -6.21
CA GLU A 311 5.25 13.56 -6.27
C GLU A 311 6.20 13.67 -5.07
N ASP A 312 6.08 14.71 -4.23
CA ASP A 312 6.87 14.86 -3.02
C ASP A 312 6.22 14.16 -1.81
N ASP A 313 4.93 13.80 -1.89
CA ASP A 313 4.25 13.05 -0.84
C ASP A 313 4.69 11.56 -0.90
N LEU A 314 4.79 10.92 0.26
CA LEU A 314 4.94 9.46 0.34
C LEU A 314 3.55 8.84 0.34
N VAL A 315 3.16 8.20 -0.76
CA VAL A 315 1.83 7.61 -0.89
C VAL A 315 1.91 6.09 -0.96
N VAL A 316 1.15 5.47 -0.07
CA VAL A 316 0.95 4.04 0.04
C VAL A 316 -0.46 3.70 -0.39
N VAL A 317 -0.59 2.69 -1.25
CA VAL A 317 -1.89 2.20 -1.72
C VAL A 317 -1.99 0.70 -1.43
N LYS A 318 -3.08 0.26 -0.81
CA LYS A 318 -3.44 -1.15 -0.67
C LYS A 318 -4.73 -1.43 -1.44
N LEU A 319 -4.75 -2.50 -2.22
CA LEU A 319 -5.89 -2.96 -3.01
C LEU A 319 -6.18 -4.42 -2.68
N ASP A 320 -7.32 -4.67 -2.04
CA ASP A 320 -7.87 -6.02 -1.83
C ASP A 320 -9.32 -5.83 -1.38
N VAL A 321 -10.25 -5.88 -2.34
CA VAL A 321 -11.70 -5.69 -2.20
C VAL A 321 -12.49 -6.94 -2.64
N ASP A 322 -11.81 -8.09 -2.77
CA ASP A 322 -12.35 -9.39 -3.15
C ASP A 322 -13.15 -9.40 -4.47
N THR A 323 -12.90 -8.43 -5.37
CA THR A 323 -13.69 -8.25 -6.59
C THR A 323 -12.78 -7.94 -7.78
N THR A 324 -12.36 -8.98 -8.51
CA THR A 324 -11.39 -8.87 -9.61
C THR A 324 -11.82 -7.88 -10.70
N SER A 325 -13.12 -7.82 -11.02
CA SER A 325 -13.66 -6.88 -12.01
C SER A 325 -13.56 -5.40 -11.59
N VAL A 326 -13.18 -5.12 -10.35
CA VAL A 326 -12.88 -3.78 -9.82
C VAL A 326 -11.37 -3.62 -9.63
N GLU A 327 -10.71 -4.60 -9.02
CA GLU A 327 -9.29 -4.55 -8.68
C GLU A 327 -8.38 -4.45 -9.89
N VAL A 328 -8.53 -5.37 -10.86
CA VAL A 328 -7.65 -5.42 -12.03
C VAL A 328 -7.77 -4.16 -12.87
N PRO A 329 -8.98 -3.62 -13.14
CA PRO A 329 -9.11 -2.31 -13.75
C PRO A 329 -8.40 -1.20 -12.97
N LEU A 330 -8.55 -1.10 -11.64
CA LEU A 330 -7.86 -0.07 -10.83
C LEU A 330 -6.33 -0.19 -10.94
N ALA A 331 -5.77 -1.39 -10.81
CA ALA A 331 -4.33 -1.63 -10.97
C ALA A 331 -3.85 -1.24 -12.39
N LYS A 332 -4.66 -1.54 -13.42
CA LYS A 332 -4.37 -1.12 -14.80
C LYS A 332 -4.47 0.39 -15.00
N GLN A 333 -5.33 1.11 -14.28
CA GLN A 333 -5.34 2.58 -14.32
C GLN A 333 -4.03 3.14 -13.78
N LEU A 334 -3.59 2.62 -12.62
CA LEU A 334 -2.30 3.01 -12.04
C LEU A 334 -1.14 2.73 -13.01
N LEU A 335 -1.12 1.56 -13.66
CA LEU A 335 -0.09 1.21 -14.62
C LEU A 335 -0.08 2.13 -15.86
N ASN A 336 -1.26 2.42 -16.43
CA ASN A 336 -1.37 3.07 -17.73
C ASN A 336 -1.46 4.61 -17.67
N ASP A 337 -1.72 5.20 -16.51
CA ASP A 337 -1.75 6.65 -16.31
C ASP A 337 -0.46 7.13 -15.63
N ASP A 338 0.44 7.72 -16.42
CA ASP A 338 1.69 8.31 -15.93
C ASP A 338 1.49 9.46 -14.94
N SER A 339 0.29 10.05 -14.87
CA SER A 339 -0.05 11.03 -13.83
C SER A 339 -0.40 10.38 -12.49
N LEU A 340 -0.73 9.08 -12.48
CA LEU A 340 -1.04 8.32 -11.26
C LEU A 340 0.16 7.54 -10.75
N ASN A 341 0.90 6.82 -11.62
CA ASN A 341 2.03 6.01 -11.16
C ASN A 341 3.12 6.84 -10.46
N LYS A 342 3.37 8.07 -10.90
CA LYS A 342 4.30 8.99 -10.23
C LYS A 342 3.82 9.48 -8.86
N LEU A 343 2.57 9.25 -8.50
CA LEU A 343 2.04 9.64 -7.19
C LEU A 343 2.08 8.50 -6.19
N VAL A 344 2.38 7.26 -6.59
CA VAL A 344 2.35 6.09 -5.70
C VAL A 344 3.76 5.53 -5.52
N ASP A 345 4.22 5.46 -4.29
CA ASP A 345 5.52 4.89 -3.96
C ASP A 345 5.41 3.40 -3.64
N GLN A 346 4.38 3.01 -2.88
CA GLN A 346 4.21 1.65 -2.38
C GLN A 346 2.81 1.15 -2.74
N PHE A 347 2.72 0.00 -3.40
CA PHE A 347 1.48 -0.60 -3.83
C PHE A 347 1.36 -2.05 -3.34
N TYR A 348 0.43 -2.32 -2.45
CA TYR A 348 0.13 -3.66 -1.94
C TYR A 348 -1.11 -4.18 -2.65
N PHE A 349 -1.02 -5.32 -3.32
CA PHE A 349 -2.15 -5.86 -4.08
C PHE A 349 -2.26 -7.38 -3.93
N GLU A 350 -3.46 -7.84 -3.57
CA GLU A 350 -3.82 -9.25 -3.60
C GLU A 350 -4.48 -9.58 -4.94
N HIS A 351 -3.68 -9.95 -5.92
CA HIS A 351 -4.21 -10.34 -7.21
C HIS A 351 -4.68 -11.79 -7.18
N HIS A 352 -5.99 -11.97 -7.08
CA HIS A 352 -6.68 -13.26 -7.06
C HIS A 352 -6.54 -14.05 -8.37
N VAL A 353 -5.38 -14.65 -8.64
CA VAL A 353 -5.13 -15.48 -9.85
C VAL A 353 -5.27 -16.98 -9.60
N PHE A 354 -5.36 -17.79 -10.65
CA PHE A 354 -5.40 -19.25 -10.48
C PHE A 354 -4.06 -19.81 -9.99
N MET A 355 -4.06 -20.39 -8.79
CA MET A 355 -2.92 -21.12 -8.22
C MET A 355 -3.40 -22.19 -7.23
N ASN A 356 -2.92 -23.43 -7.38
CA ASN A 356 -3.35 -24.60 -6.63
C ASN A 356 -3.21 -24.39 -5.11
N GLU A 357 -2.08 -23.83 -4.70
CA GLU A 357 -1.73 -23.72 -3.30
C GLU A 357 -2.64 -22.76 -2.53
N ILE A 358 -3.20 -21.73 -3.16
CA ILE A 358 -4.10 -20.74 -2.51
C ILE A 358 -5.57 -20.93 -2.90
N ALA A 359 -5.88 -21.73 -3.93
CA ALA A 359 -7.23 -21.99 -4.40
C ALA A 359 -8.29 -22.30 -3.30
N PRO A 360 -7.98 -23.00 -2.19
CA PRO A 360 -8.95 -23.23 -1.11
C PRO A 360 -9.44 -21.96 -0.40
N TRP A 361 -8.65 -20.88 -0.40
CA TRP A 361 -8.97 -19.62 0.27
C TRP A 361 -9.61 -18.62 -0.69
N TRP A 362 -9.08 -18.48 -1.91
CA TRP A 362 -9.63 -17.57 -2.91
C TRP A 362 -10.92 -18.08 -3.55
N GLY A 363 -11.15 -19.39 -3.57
CA GLY A 363 -12.46 -19.93 -3.98
C GLY A 363 -12.84 -19.51 -5.39
N THR A 364 -13.90 -18.72 -5.54
CA THR A 364 -14.45 -18.28 -6.84
C THR A 364 -13.99 -16.89 -7.28
N SER A 365 -13.24 -16.14 -6.46
CA SER A 365 -12.70 -14.82 -6.87
C SER A 365 -11.54 -14.95 -7.87
N MET A 366 -10.92 -16.13 -7.96
CA MET A 366 -9.78 -16.35 -8.84
C MET A 366 -10.11 -16.10 -10.32
N GLU A 367 -9.29 -15.29 -10.96
CA GLU A 367 -9.34 -14.97 -12.38
C GLU A 367 -7.93 -14.60 -12.89
N GLY A 368 -7.59 -15.04 -14.10
CA GLY A 368 -6.26 -14.84 -14.67
C GLY A 368 -5.21 -15.87 -14.24
N SER A 369 -4.05 -15.79 -14.86
CA SER A 369 -2.90 -16.69 -14.66
C SER A 369 -1.85 -16.08 -13.74
N LEU A 370 -0.91 -16.89 -13.25
CA LEU A 370 0.27 -16.38 -12.56
C LEU A 370 1.05 -15.41 -13.46
N LYS A 371 1.19 -15.71 -14.76
CA LYS A 371 1.84 -14.82 -15.71
C LYS A 371 1.21 -13.42 -15.73
N ASP A 372 -0.13 -13.33 -15.70
CA ASP A 372 -0.83 -12.04 -15.69
C ASP A 372 -0.45 -11.20 -14.46
N THR A 373 -0.24 -11.82 -13.29
CA THR A 373 0.23 -11.09 -12.10
C THR A 373 1.66 -10.64 -12.24
N PHE A 374 2.55 -11.51 -12.73
CA PHE A 374 3.97 -11.21 -12.87
C PHE A 374 4.20 -10.08 -13.88
N ASP A 375 3.51 -10.12 -15.02
CA ASP A 375 3.55 -9.06 -16.02
C ASP A 375 3.05 -7.73 -15.43
N LEU A 376 1.91 -7.73 -14.74
CA LEU A 376 1.34 -6.52 -14.13
C LEU A 376 2.26 -5.90 -13.07
N PHE A 377 2.77 -6.72 -12.16
CA PHE A 377 3.60 -6.25 -11.03
C PHE A 377 4.98 -5.79 -11.53
N SER A 378 5.59 -6.52 -12.47
CA SER A 378 6.84 -6.09 -13.10
C SER A 378 6.67 -4.75 -13.83
N ALA A 379 5.60 -4.60 -14.60
CA ALA A 379 5.34 -3.35 -15.34
C ALA A 379 5.08 -2.16 -14.40
N LEU A 380 4.42 -2.36 -13.25
CA LEU A 380 4.27 -1.32 -12.23
C LEU A 380 5.62 -0.95 -11.59
N ARG A 381 6.47 -1.94 -11.30
CA ARG A 381 7.84 -1.70 -10.78
C ARG A 381 8.74 -1.00 -11.79
N GLU A 382 8.59 -1.28 -13.09
CA GLU A 382 9.25 -0.53 -14.18
C GLU A 382 8.82 0.94 -14.23
N LYS A 383 7.62 1.27 -13.72
CA LYS A 383 7.12 2.64 -13.48
C LYS A 383 7.49 3.19 -12.10
N ALA A 384 8.51 2.60 -11.47
CA ALA A 384 9.03 2.96 -10.16
C ALA A 384 8.05 2.83 -8.97
N VAL A 385 6.90 2.14 -9.15
CA VAL A 385 5.96 1.81 -8.07
C VAL A 385 6.42 0.53 -7.37
N ALA A 386 6.86 0.60 -6.11
CA ALA A 386 7.23 -0.60 -5.35
C ALA A 386 5.98 -1.44 -5.10
N THR A 387 5.81 -2.50 -5.88
CA THR A 387 4.61 -3.34 -5.84
C THR A 387 4.87 -4.62 -5.06
N HIS A 388 4.02 -4.92 -4.08
CA HIS A 388 4.15 -6.03 -3.13
C HIS A 388 2.90 -6.93 -3.19
N PHE A 389 3.09 -8.24 -3.10
CA PHE A 389 1.96 -9.17 -2.97
C PHE A 389 1.32 -9.02 -1.58
N TRP A 390 0.02 -8.78 -1.51
CA TRP A 390 -0.73 -8.71 -0.26
C TRP A 390 -1.31 -10.08 0.14
N PRO A 391 -1.30 -10.46 1.44
CA PRO A 391 -1.60 -11.82 1.86
C PRO A 391 -3.04 -12.11 2.31
#